data_AF-A0A353K084-F1
#
_entry.id   AF-A0A353K084-F1
#
_cell.length_a   1.000
_cell.length_b   1.000
_cell.length_c   1.000
_cell.angle_alpha   90.00
_cell.angle_beta   90.00
_cell.angle_gamma   90.00
#
_symmetry.space_group_name_H-M   'P 1'
#
loop_
_entity.id
_entity.type
_entity.pdbx_description
1 polymer ?
#
loop_
_entity_poly.entity_id
_entity_poly.type
_entity_poly.pdbx_seq_one_letter_code
_entity_poly.pdbx_strand_id
1 'polypeptide(L)'
;MITFTNFIEEYKSSLTEAVELKQIIDVSKSDYRVRKILVPYVMKDKETYNNLIKLSKQDEYARELVCDCILFLDKIKNTGLYIKNNEIKDLILNFNEIVNDKSLLKAGYELSSINFNNYCKVINSYLLKLKISQDSNLKSILDKKYSEIDFDDLIKL
;
A
#
# COMPACT_ATOMS: atom_id res chain seq x y z
N MET A 1 5.21 9.27 -16.64
CA MET A 1 5.94 8.60 -15.55
C MET A 1 4.90 7.99 -14.62
N ILE A 2 5.03 6.71 -14.23
CA ILE A 2 4.07 6.07 -13.32
C ILE A 2 4.36 6.59 -11.91
N THR A 3 3.40 7.28 -11.30
CA THR A 3 3.49 7.71 -9.89
C THR A 3 2.89 6.64 -8.98
N PHE A 4 3.31 6.61 -7.71
CA PHE A 4 2.72 5.69 -6.74
C PHE A 4 1.23 5.93 -6.56
N THR A 5 0.79 7.20 -6.51
CA THR A 5 -0.62 7.58 -6.41
C THR A 5 -1.45 7.03 -7.57
N ASN A 6 -0.97 7.17 -8.82
CA ASN A 6 -1.71 6.64 -9.97
C ASN A 6 -1.75 5.11 -9.95
N PHE A 7 -0.63 4.47 -9.60
CA PHE A 7 -0.57 3.02 -9.48
C PHE A 7 -1.57 2.48 -8.45
N ILE A 8 -1.60 3.06 -7.25
CA ILE A 8 -2.45 2.53 -6.17
C ILE A 8 -3.93 2.87 -6.38
N GLU A 9 -4.24 3.95 -7.10
CA GLU A 9 -5.60 4.25 -7.56
C GLU A 9 -6.12 3.27 -8.60
N GLU A 10 -5.30 2.95 -9.62
CA GLU A 10 -5.62 1.92 -10.60
C GLU A 10 -5.82 0.57 -9.91
N TYR A 11 -4.94 0.21 -8.97
CA TYR A 11 -5.03 -1.06 -8.25
C TYR A 11 -6.25 -1.11 -7.33
N LYS A 12 -6.60 -0.02 -6.62
CA LYS A 12 -7.84 0.03 -5.84
C LYS A 12 -9.06 -0.14 -6.74
N SER A 13 -9.08 0.52 -7.89
CA SER A 13 -10.24 0.52 -8.80
C SER A 13 -10.46 -0.84 -9.48
N SER A 14 -9.45 -1.70 -9.56
CA SER A 14 -9.63 -3.10 -10.01
C SER A 14 -10.17 -4.03 -8.93
N LEU A 15 -10.17 -3.60 -7.66
CA LEU A 15 -10.65 -4.40 -6.52
C LEU A 15 -12.03 -3.98 -6.03
N THR A 16 -12.36 -2.68 -6.11
CA THR A 16 -13.63 -2.15 -5.62
C THR A 16 -14.02 -0.86 -6.33
N GLU A 17 -15.33 -0.66 -6.49
CA GLU A 17 -15.93 0.58 -7.01
C GLU A 17 -16.11 1.65 -5.92
N ALA A 18 -15.76 1.35 -4.67
CA ALA A 18 -15.86 2.30 -3.56
C ALA A 18 -15.00 3.54 -3.82
N VAL A 19 -15.62 4.71 -3.69
CA VAL A 19 -14.99 6.00 -4.00
C VAL A 19 -14.51 6.68 -2.72
N GLU A 20 -15.39 6.78 -1.71
CA GLU A 20 -15.06 7.44 -0.45
C GLU A 20 -14.19 6.56 0.44
N LEU A 21 -13.24 7.16 1.15
CA LEU A 21 -12.34 6.42 2.05
C LEU A 21 -13.12 5.56 3.07
N LYS A 22 -14.24 6.07 3.61
CA LYS A 22 -15.08 5.32 4.54
C LYS A 22 -15.66 4.06 3.89
N GLN A 23 -16.16 4.18 2.65
CA GLN A 23 -16.68 3.03 1.89
C GLN A 23 -15.58 1.99 1.64
N ILE A 24 -14.37 2.44 1.28
CA ILE A 24 -13.23 1.55 1.04
C ILE A 24 -12.85 0.80 2.34
N ILE A 25 -12.83 1.49 3.48
CA ILE A 25 -12.62 0.90 4.80
C ILE A 25 -13.72 -0.12 5.14
N ASP A 26 -14.98 0.22 4.87
CA ASP A 26 -16.09 -0.69 5.14
C ASP A 26 -16.02 -1.95 4.27
N VAL A 27 -15.62 -1.82 2.99
CA VAL A 27 -15.38 -2.96 2.11
C VAL A 27 -14.21 -3.82 2.62
N SER A 28 -13.13 -3.22 3.10
CA SER A 28 -11.94 -3.97 3.56
C SER A 28 -12.17 -4.79 4.83
N LYS A 29 -13.22 -4.47 5.60
CA LYS A 29 -13.66 -5.28 6.75
C LYS A 29 -14.10 -6.68 6.30
N SER A 30 -14.70 -6.80 5.11
CA SER A 30 -15.16 -8.08 4.55
C SER A 30 -14.35 -8.61 3.35
N ASP A 31 -13.65 -7.75 2.59
CA ASP A 31 -12.81 -8.16 1.46
C ASP A 31 -11.33 -8.07 1.82
N TYR A 32 -10.69 -9.25 1.92
CA TYR A 32 -9.27 -9.37 2.25
C TYR A 32 -8.35 -8.76 1.18
N ARG A 33 -8.75 -8.72 -0.09
CA ARG A 33 -7.95 -8.13 -1.18
C ARG A 33 -7.86 -6.62 -1.01
N VAL A 34 -8.98 -5.97 -0.71
CA VAL A 34 -9.01 -4.52 -0.43
C VAL A 34 -8.22 -4.20 0.83
N ARG A 35 -8.30 -5.04 1.87
CA ARG A 35 -7.51 -4.90 3.09
C ARG A 35 -6.00 -4.91 2.82
N LYS A 36 -5.51 -5.78 1.93
CA LYS A 36 -4.07 -5.87 1.60
C LYS A 36 -3.48 -4.57 1.07
N ILE A 37 -4.27 -3.75 0.39
CA ILE A 37 -3.79 -2.51 -0.24
C ILE A 37 -4.06 -1.26 0.60
N LEU A 38 -4.86 -1.37 1.65
CA LEU A 38 -5.46 -0.20 2.31
C LEU A 38 -4.42 0.72 2.95
N VAL A 39 -3.43 0.18 3.65
CA VAL A 39 -2.35 0.97 4.26
C VAL A 39 -1.50 1.69 3.19
N PRO A 40 -0.97 1.01 2.17
CA PRO A 40 -0.34 1.69 1.04
C PRO A 40 -1.25 2.75 0.36
N TYR A 41 -2.55 2.47 0.23
CA TYR A 41 -3.52 3.39 -0.37
C TYR A 41 -3.73 4.65 0.46
N VAL A 42 -3.94 4.55 1.77
CA VAL A 42 -4.15 5.74 2.62
C VAL A 42 -2.89 6.59 2.74
N MET A 43 -1.72 6.00 2.52
CA MET A 43 -0.43 6.68 2.54
C MET A 43 -0.06 7.30 1.18
N LYS A 44 -0.90 7.18 0.15
CA LYS A 44 -0.62 7.70 -1.19
C LYS A 44 -0.50 9.23 -1.23
N ASP A 45 -1.17 9.93 -0.30
CA ASP A 45 -1.16 11.37 -0.15
C ASP A 45 -1.61 11.81 1.26
N LYS A 46 -1.33 13.07 1.60
CA LYS A 46 -1.61 13.64 2.91
C LYS A 46 -3.10 13.83 3.19
N GLU A 47 -3.92 14.08 2.17
CA GLU A 47 -5.36 14.30 2.34
C GLU A 47 -6.05 13.00 2.76
N THR A 48 -5.74 11.90 2.08
CA THR A 48 -6.29 10.57 2.37
C THR A 48 -5.89 10.11 3.78
N TYR A 49 -4.62 10.27 4.16
CA TYR A 49 -4.18 9.94 5.52
C TYR A 49 -4.86 10.80 6.59
N ASN A 50 -5.00 12.10 6.37
CA ASN A 50 -5.72 12.98 7.31
C ASN A 50 -7.20 12.60 7.45
N ASN A 51 -7.84 12.15 6.37
CA ASN A 51 -9.20 11.66 6.42
C ASN A 51 -9.29 10.35 7.23
N LEU A 52 -8.29 9.47 7.14
CA LEU A 52 -8.19 8.30 8.02
C LEU A 52 -8.08 8.71 9.50
N ILE A 53 -7.24 9.70 9.84
CA ILE A 53 -7.12 10.21 11.23
C ILE A 53 -8.46 10.77 11.73
N LYS A 54 -9.23 11.45 10.88
CA LYS A 54 -10.56 11.94 11.29
C LYS A 54 -11.50 10.78 11.59
N LEU A 55 -11.49 9.74 10.75
CA LEU A 55 -12.32 8.54 10.93
C LEU A 55 -11.90 7.73 12.17
N SER A 56 -10.61 7.65 12.49
CA SER A 56 -10.09 6.91 13.65
C SER A 56 -10.53 7.45 15.01
N LYS A 57 -11.12 8.67 15.06
CA LYS A 57 -11.75 9.21 16.25
C LYS A 57 -13.06 8.51 16.60
N GLN A 58 -13.68 7.83 15.63
CA GLN A 58 -15.02 7.26 15.73
C GLN A 58 -15.09 5.78 15.35
N ASP A 59 -14.12 5.28 14.57
CA ASP A 59 -14.05 3.88 14.11
C ASP A 59 -12.75 3.22 14.61
N GLU A 60 -12.89 2.14 15.38
CA GLU A 60 -11.76 1.42 15.97
C GLU A 60 -10.90 0.74 14.89
N TYR A 61 -11.50 0.21 13.83
CA TYR A 61 -10.75 -0.37 12.73
C TYR A 61 -9.97 0.70 11.95
N ALA A 62 -10.53 1.91 11.79
CA ALA A 62 -9.77 3.04 11.25
C ALA A 62 -8.60 3.44 12.16
N ARG A 63 -8.74 3.33 13.49
CA ARG A 63 -7.63 3.52 14.44
C ARG A 63 -6.55 2.44 14.31
N GLU A 64 -6.93 1.19 14.12
CA GLU A 64 -5.98 0.11 13.84
C GLU A 64 -5.18 0.39 12.55
N LEU A 65 -5.84 0.87 11.49
CA LEU A 65 -5.17 1.27 10.25
C LEU A 65 -4.17 2.43 10.43
N VAL A 66 -4.48 3.41 11.29
CA VAL A 66 -3.51 4.47 11.64
C VAL A 66 -2.28 3.85 12.32
N CYS A 67 -2.49 2.91 13.24
CA CYS A 67 -1.40 2.21 13.91
C CYS A 67 -0.56 1.39 12.93
N ASP A 68 -1.22 0.66 12.02
CA ASP A 68 -0.56 -0.09 10.95
C ASP A 68 0.29 0.84 10.06
N CYS A 69 -0.18 2.04 9.69
CA CYS A 69 0.62 2.99 8.90
C CYS A 69 1.92 3.38 9.62
N ILE A 70 1.83 3.73 10.90
CA ILE A 70 2.99 4.17 11.71
C ILE A 70 3.98 3.01 11.87
N LEU A 71 3.49 1.84 12.29
CA LEU A 71 4.32 0.67 12.53
C LEU A 71 4.91 0.09 11.24
N PHE A 72 4.18 0.16 10.13
CA PHE A 72 4.67 -0.25 8.82
C PHE A 72 5.88 0.58 8.41
N LEU A 73 5.82 1.90 8.57
CA LEU A 73 6.94 2.79 8.25
C LEU A 73 8.14 2.61 9.16
N ASP A 74 7.91 2.45 10.46
CA ASP A 74 8.99 2.14 11.39
C ASP A 74 9.65 0.81 11.00
N LYS A 75 8.86 -0.22 10.69
CA LYS A 75 9.39 -1.56 10.37
C LYS A 75 10.13 -1.59 9.03
N ILE A 76 9.59 -0.98 7.97
CA ILE A 76 10.22 -1.00 6.64
C ILE A 76 11.57 -0.29 6.61
N LYS A 77 11.75 0.82 7.34
CA LYS A 77 13.03 1.53 7.46
C LYS A 77 14.14 0.67 8.07
N ASN A 78 13.75 -0.28 8.92
CA ASN A 78 14.68 -1.22 9.57
C ASN A 78 14.94 -2.49 8.73
N THR A 79 14.38 -2.59 7.52
CA THR A 79 14.62 -3.75 6.63
C THR A 79 15.76 -3.51 5.63
N GLY A 80 16.40 -4.60 5.22
CA GLY A 80 17.43 -4.58 4.15
C GLY A 80 16.92 -4.09 2.79
N LEU A 81 15.60 -4.15 2.54
CA LEU A 81 14.94 -3.61 1.34
C LEU A 81 15.11 -2.10 1.24
N TYR A 82 14.84 -1.38 2.35
CA TYR A 82 15.05 0.06 2.43
C TYR A 82 16.53 0.44 2.28
N ILE A 83 17.44 -0.34 2.85
CA ILE A 83 18.89 -0.01 2.85
C ILE A 83 19.48 0.00 1.42
N LYS A 84 19.04 -0.90 0.54
CA LYS A 84 19.69 -1.20 -0.74
C LYS A 84 19.04 -0.59 -1.98
N ASN A 85 17.85 -0.02 -1.89
CA ASN A 85 17.07 0.43 -3.05
C ASN A 85 16.68 1.91 -2.89
N ASN A 86 17.17 2.78 -3.79
CA ASN A 86 16.96 4.23 -3.68
C ASN A 86 15.51 4.62 -3.95
N GLU A 87 14.83 3.94 -4.87
CA GLU A 87 13.41 4.16 -5.16
C GLU A 87 12.53 3.81 -3.96
N ILE A 88 12.88 2.76 -3.19
CA ILE A 88 12.24 2.45 -1.92
C ILE A 88 12.52 3.56 -0.91
N LYS A 89 13.76 4.05 -0.81
CA LYS A 89 14.09 5.13 0.13
C LYS A 89 13.25 6.37 -0.14
N ASP A 90 13.20 6.82 -1.38
CA ASP A 90 12.45 8.02 -1.77
C ASP A 90 10.95 7.85 -1.48
N LEU A 91 10.37 6.68 -1.78
CA LEU A 91 8.97 6.39 -1.49
C LEU A 91 8.69 6.39 0.02
N ILE A 92 9.54 5.73 0.81
CA ILE A 92 9.40 5.63 2.27
C ILE A 92 9.64 6.98 2.95
N LEU A 93 10.55 7.81 2.42
CA LEU A 93 10.76 9.18 2.89
C LEU A 93 9.49 10.02 2.70
N ASN A 94 8.88 9.96 1.52
CA ASN A 94 7.60 10.64 1.26
C ASN A 94 6.50 10.17 2.22
N PHE A 95 6.37 8.86 2.45
CA PHE A 95 5.40 8.35 3.42
C PHE A 95 5.69 8.80 4.86
N ASN A 96 6.95 8.92 5.24
CA ASN A 96 7.33 9.43 6.56
C ASN A 96 6.97 10.91 6.75
N GLU A 97 7.00 11.72 5.68
CA GLU A 97 6.52 13.09 5.74
C GLU A 97 4.99 13.16 5.94
N ILE A 98 4.27 12.14 5.47
CA ILE A 98 2.82 11.99 5.65
C ILE A 98 2.49 11.48 7.07
N VAL A 99 3.28 10.52 7.58
CA VAL A 99 3.03 9.78 8.83
C VAL A 99 4.21 9.95 9.77
N ASN A 100 4.09 10.83 10.76
CA ASN A 100 5.16 11.10 11.73
C ASN A 100 4.73 11.10 13.21
N ASP A 101 3.42 11.08 13.48
CA ASP A 101 2.91 11.28 14.84
C ASP A 101 2.72 9.95 15.58
N LYS A 102 3.74 9.56 16.35
CA LYS A 102 3.69 8.35 17.19
C LYS A 102 2.70 8.46 18.35
N SER A 103 2.18 9.64 18.68
CA SER A 103 1.17 9.79 19.74
C SER A 103 -0.17 9.15 19.37
N LEU A 104 -0.38 8.88 18.08
CA LEU A 104 -1.57 8.21 17.56
C LEU A 104 -1.54 6.68 17.74
N LEU A 105 -0.43 6.10 18.19
CA LEU A 105 -0.31 4.67 18.44
C LEU A 105 -1.15 4.24 19.64
N LYS A 106 -1.98 3.20 19.43
CA LYS A 106 -2.68 2.52 20.52
C LYS A 106 -1.69 1.68 21.34
N ALA A 107 -1.77 1.78 22.66
CA ALA A 107 -0.90 1.04 23.58
C ALA A 107 -1.02 -0.49 23.36
N GLY A 108 0.12 -1.17 23.25
CA GLY A 108 0.19 -2.62 23.03
C GLY A 108 -0.24 -3.09 21.65
N TYR A 109 -0.47 -2.18 20.69
CA TYR A 109 -0.79 -2.56 19.32
C TYR A 109 0.46 -3.02 18.57
N GLU A 110 0.35 -4.14 17.85
CA GLU A 110 1.43 -4.72 17.07
C GLU A 110 0.99 -4.97 15.62
N LEU A 111 1.84 -4.56 14.68
CA LEU A 111 1.64 -4.87 13.27
C LEU A 111 1.96 -6.35 13.01
N SER A 112 0.93 -7.11 12.62
CA SER A 112 1.11 -8.52 12.28
C SER A 112 2.09 -8.71 11.11
N SER A 113 2.85 -9.80 11.15
CA SER A 113 3.77 -10.16 10.06
C SER A 113 3.06 -10.37 8.73
N ILE A 114 1.82 -10.85 8.75
CA ILE A 114 0.99 -11.05 7.55
C ILE A 114 0.65 -9.70 6.91
N ASN A 115 0.13 -8.74 7.69
CA ASN A 115 -0.19 -7.41 7.19
C ASN A 115 1.06 -6.70 6.66
N PHE A 116 2.16 -6.73 7.42
CA PHE A 116 3.44 -6.18 6.98
C PHE A 116 3.88 -6.74 5.61
N ASN A 117 3.85 -8.06 5.44
CA ASN A 117 4.24 -8.71 4.19
C ASN A 117 3.32 -8.33 3.03
N ASN A 118 2.02 -8.19 3.29
CA ASN A 118 1.05 -7.76 2.27
C ASN A 118 1.34 -6.32 1.81
N TYR A 119 1.57 -5.39 2.73
CA TYR A 119 1.89 -4.00 2.40
C TYR A 119 3.21 -3.89 1.60
N CYS A 120 4.23 -4.66 1.99
CA CYS A 120 5.49 -4.77 1.26
C CYS A 120 5.30 -5.30 -0.17
N LYS A 121 4.41 -6.29 -0.39
CA LYS A 121 4.11 -6.82 -1.73
C LYS A 121 3.55 -5.73 -2.65
N VAL A 122 2.64 -4.89 -2.14
CA VAL A 122 2.05 -3.78 -2.92
C VAL A 122 3.12 -2.77 -3.36
N ILE A 123 4.03 -2.38 -2.44
CA ILE A 123 5.17 -1.53 -2.77
C ILE A 123 6.07 -2.19 -3.82
N ASN A 124 6.40 -3.48 -3.65
CA ASN A 124 7.22 -4.20 -4.60
C ASN A 124 6.58 -4.29 -5.99
N SER A 125 5.25 -4.47 -6.07
CA SER A 125 4.51 -4.44 -7.34
C SER A 125 4.61 -3.08 -8.04
N TYR A 126 4.52 -1.97 -7.29
CA TYR A 126 4.73 -0.64 -7.83
C TYR A 126 6.14 -0.48 -8.41
N LEU A 127 7.17 -0.86 -7.66
CA LEU A 127 8.56 -0.74 -8.08
C LEU A 127 8.88 -1.59 -9.31
N LEU A 128 8.29 -2.79 -9.38
CA LEU A 128 8.39 -3.63 -10.56
C LEU A 128 7.75 -2.94 -11.77
N LYS A 129 6.53 -2.40 -11.62
CA LYS A 129 5.85 -1.65 -12.71
C LYS A 129 6.67 -0.43 -13.15
N LEU A 130 7.28 0.29 -12.20
CA LEU A 130 8.16 1.42 -12.47
C LEU A 130 9.39 0.97 -13.27
N LYS A 131 10.08 -0.08 -12.83
CA LYS A 131 11.26 -0.63 -13.52
C LYS A 131 10.93 -1.12 -14.93
N ILE A 132 9.81 -1.83 -15.11
CA ILE A 132 9.33 -2.27 -16.42
C ILE A 132 9.06 -1.06 -17.34
N SER A 133 8.49 0.02 -16.80
CA SER A 133 8.22 1.22 -17.58
C SER A 133 9.49 1.96 -18.02
N GLN A 134 10.61 1.77 -17.30
CA GLN A 134 11.90 2.40 -17.55
C GLN A 134 12.84 1.54 -18.42
N ASP A 135 12.61 0.23 -18.47
CA ASP A 135 13.41 -0.72 -19.26
C ASP A 135 12.58 -1.29 -20.42
N SER A 136 12.81 -0.74 -21.62
CA SER A 136 12.13 -1.13 -22.86
C SER A 136 12.33 -2.59 -23.25
N ASN A 137 13.45 -3.21 -22.87
CA ASN A 137 13.71 -4.63 -23.12
C ASN A 137 12.87 -5.50 -22.19
N LEU A 138 12.82 -5.19 -20.89
CA LEU A 138 11.95 -5.88 -19.92
C LEU A 138 10.47 -5.76 -20.29
N LYS A 139 10.03 -4.58 -20.74
CA LYS A 139 8.66 -4.37 -21.23
C LYS A 139 8.33 -5.32 -22.39
N SER A 140 9.20 -5.43 -23.39
CA SER A 140 8.98 -6.32 -24.54
C SER A 140 8.95 -7.82 -24.18
N ILE A 141 9.75 -8.23 -23.18
CA ILE A 141 9.82 -9.62 -22.70
C ILE A 141 8.57 -9.98 -21.90
N LEU A 142 8.07 -9.03 -21.10
CA LEU A 142 6.87 -9.24 -20.29
C LEU A 142 5.59 -9.12 -21.09
N ASP A 143 5.48 -8.20 -22.05
CA ASP A 143 4.31 -8.12 -22.94
C ASP A 143 4.11 -9.43 -23.72
N LYS A 144 5.20 -10.15 -24.04
CA LYS A 144 5.17 -11.50 -24.64
C LYS A 144 4.78 -12.62 -23.67
N LYS A 145 5.12 -12.49 -22.37
CA LYS A 145 4.78 -13.50 -21.35
C LYS A 145 3.41 -13.27 -20.72
N TYR A 146 2.98 -12.03 -20.56
CA TYR A 146 1.68 -11.63 -19.99
C TYR A 146 0.51 -12.03 -20.90
N SER A 147 0.71 -12.13 -22.22
CA SER A 147 -0.28 -12.70 -23.14
C SER A 147 -0.51 -14.20 -22.93
N GLU A 148 0.31 -14.87 -22.12
CA GLU A 148 0.24 -16.32 -21.85
C GLU A 148 -0.18 -16.63 -20.39
N ILE A 149 -0.40 -15.61 -19.55
CA ILE A 149 -0.77 -15.79 -18.14
C ILE A 149 -2.27 -15.58 -17.96
N ASP A 150 -2.94 -16.59 -17.41
CA ASP A 150 -4.33 -16.49 -16.95
C ASP A 150 -4.38 -15.78 -15.57
N PHE A 151 -4.81 -14.52 -15.58
CA PHE A 151 -4.86 -13.68 -14.39
C PHE A 151 -5.96 -14.09 -13.41
N ASP A 152 -6.96 -14.86 -13.85
CA ASP A 152 -8.05 -15.32 -12.97
C ASP A 152 -7.57 -16.35 -11.95
N ASP A 153 -6.49 -17.09 -12.25
CA ASP A 153 -5.91 -18.08 -11.34
C ASP A 153 -4.97 -17.47 -10.28
N LEU A 154 -4.38 -16.29 -10.55
CA LEU A 154 -3.53 -15.58 -9.60
C LEU A 154 -4.31 -14.93 -8.45
N ILE A 155 -5.63 -14.77 -8.59
CA ILE A 155 -6.51 -14.15 -7.59
C ILE A 155 -6.92 -15.14 -6.47
N LYS A 156 -6.69 -16.45 -6.66
CA LYS A 156 -7.15 -17.52 -5.74
C LYS A 156 -6.21 -17.88 -4.58
N LEU A 157 -5.17 -17.09 -4.26
CA LEU A 157 -4.25 -17.34 -3.12
C LEU A 157 -4.16 -16.20 -2.08
#